data_AF-A0A1H0XRD4-F1
#
_entry.id   AF-A0A1H0XRD4-F1
#
_cell.length_a   1.000
_cell.length_b   1.000
_cell.length_c   1.000
_cell.angle_alpha   90.00
_cell.angle_beta   90.00
_cell.angle_gamma   90.00
#
_symmetry.space_group_name_H-M   'P 1'
#
loop_
_entity.id
_entity.type
_entity.pdbx_description
1 polymer ?
#
loop_
_entity_poly.entity_id
_entity_poly.type
_entity_poly.pdbx_seq_one_letter_code
_entity_poly.pdbx_strand_id
1 'polypeptide(L)'
;MTRDELNLILSQMGKARWNPRLLDTSTGEYWDYDSNLMACESGLEQKQLPKDIDIRESMFIEFEMRDDSMIDAGIMQFDSMKARLNAPVTDGKVVLAFYEGRTYVGVYCKDKDGNAWVLPMNKRYRKIYLNDDKEAKIVGRVQELERREVEVDAHVCNRLIDEAMKELQKPKVIEQIHVSWAIQQIQSAITTNRWWFSVYKAMVQLEVHTKDDYEGFSERIRREVPDHKHLPDPIELSRLDILSFSKPIAKWDAPITQHKRFMEYKEIGLGMIALLESEKDGVGEILRKLSETLKKNI
;
A
#
# COMPACT_ATOMS: atom_id res chain seq x y z
N MET A 1 46.54 -28.39 -17.20
CA MET A 1 47.74 -27.68 -16.77
C MET A 1 48.53 -28.60 -15.87
N THR A 2 49.72 -29.01 -16.28
CA THR A 2 50.58 -29.94 -15.53
C THR A 2 51.42 -29.19 -14.50
N ARG A 3 51.96 -29.91 -13.51
CA ARG A 3 52.81 -29.32 -12.46
C ARG A 3 54.05 -28.64 -13.04
N ASP A 4 54.56 -29.17 -14.15
CA ASP A 4 55.73 -28.64 -14.86
C ASP A 4 55.40 -27.34 -15.61
N GLU A 5 54.22 -27.25 -16.22
CA GLU A 5 53.71 -26.02 -16.83
C GLU A 5 53.52 -24.91 -15.78
N LEU A 6 53.01 -25.24 -14.60
CA LEU A 6 52.82 -24.29 -13.51
C LEU A 6 54.15 -23.74 -12.98
N ASN A 7 55.16 -24.61 -12.81
CA ASN A 7 56.50 -24.21 -12.36
C ASN A 7 57.22 -23.31 -13.38
N LEU A 8 57.01 -23.57 -14.67
CA LEU A 8 57.56 -22.73 -15.74
C LEU A 8 56.98 -21.31 -15.69
N ILE A 9 55.66 -21.19 -15.48
CA ILE A 9 54.97 -19.90 -15.34
C ILE A 9 55.49 -19.13 -14.12
N LEU A 10 55.59 -19.78 -12.96
CA LEU A 10 56.09 -19.14 -11.73
C LEU A 10 57.54 -18.64 -11.87
N SER A 11 58.39 -19.38 -12.59
CA SER A 11 59.77 -18.96 -12.90
C SER A 11 59.83 -17.72 -13.79
N GLN A 12 58.97 -17.64 -14.81
CA GLN A 12 58.87 -16.48 -15.71
C GLN A 12 58.36 -15.24 -14.96
N MET A 13 57.39 -15.40 -14.06
CA MET A 13 56.86 -14.33 -13.23
C MET A 13 57.91 -13.77 -12.27
N GLY A 14 58.71 -14.63 -11.63
CA GLY A 14 59.81 -14.20 -10.75
C GLY A 14 60.86 -13.35 -11.47
N LYS A 15 61.21 -13.70 -12.72
CA LYS A 15 62.12 -12.90 -13.57
C LYS A 15 61.56 -11.52 -13.92
N ALA A 16 60.24 -11.39 -14.00
CA ALA A 16 59.55 -10.13 -14.23
C ALA A 16 59.36 -9.28 -12.96
N ARG A 17 59.89 -9.70 -11.80
CA ARG A 17 59.62 -9.13 -10.46
C ARG A 17 58.17 -9.25 -9.98
N TRP A 18 57.39 -10.17 -10.55
CA TRP A 18 56.08 -10.51 -10.01
C TRP A 18 56.28 -11.56 -8.92
N ASN A 19 55.75 -11.32 -7.71
CA ASN A 19 55.92 -12.19 -6.54
C ASN A 19 54.58 -12.85 -6.14
N PRO A 20 54.11 -13.86 -6.89
CA PRO A 20 52.91 -14.59 -6.52
C PRO A 20 53.26 -15.58 -5.39
N ARG A 21 53.18 -15.14 -4.13
CA ARG A 21 53.25 -16.06 -2.98
C ARG A 21 51.86 -16.62 -2.71
N LEU A 22 51.70 -17.92 -2.96
CA LEU A 22 50.55 -18.72 -2.56
C LEU A 22 50.41 -18.72 -1.02
N LEU A 23 49.15 -18.69 -0.59
CA LEU A 23 48.68 -18.36 0.75
C LEU A 23 48.55 -19.62 1.62
N ASP A 24 49.62 -20.00 2.31
CA ASP A 24 49.68 -21.27 3.06
C ASP A 24 49.37 -21.11 4.57
N THR A 25 48.30 -20.41 4.96
CA THR A 25 47.93 -20.38 6.39
C THR A 25 46.43 -20.50 6.57
N SER A 26 45.95 -21.70 6.91
CA SER A 26 44.62 -21.85 7.49
C SER A 26 44.67 -21.33 8.93
N THR A 27 43.77 -20.41 9.24
CA THR A 27 43.44 -20.09 10.63
C THR A 27 42.06 -20.69 10.88
N GLY A 28 42.01 -21.73 11.70
CA GLY A 28 40.76 -22.23 12.26
C GLY A 28 40.43 -21.37 13.46
N GLU A 29 39.29 -20.68 13.44
CA GLU A 29 38.72 -20.10 14.65
C GLU A 29 37.85 -21.15 15.34
N TYR A 30 38.24 -21.45 16.57
CA TYR A 30 37.59 -22.36 17.49
C TYR A 30 36.49 -21.59 18.21
N TRP A 31 35.23 -21.93 17.95
CA TRP A 31 34.11 -21.55 18.81
C TRP A 31 33.43 -22.83 19.28
N ASP A 32 33.59 -23.13 20.56
CA ASP A 32 32.84 -24.18 21.25
C ASP A 32 31.38 -23.69 21.33
N TYR A 33 30.53 -24.29 20.49
CA TYR A 33 29.11 -24.02 20.44
C TYR A 33 28.44 -24.80 21.58
N ASP A 34 27.95 -24.09 22.59
CA ASP A 34 26.87 -24.64 23.40
C ASP A 34 25.56 -24.53 22.60
N SER A 35 24.98 -25.69 22.36
CA SER A 35 23.91 -26.00 21.44
C SER A 35 22.58 -25.30 21.75
N ASN A 36 22.08 -24.48 20.81
CA ASN A 36 20.65 -24.33 20.42
C ASN A 36 20.39 -23.08 19.55
N LEU A 37 21.08 -22.93 18.42
CA LEU A 37 20.63 -22.00 17.37
C LEU A 37 20.42 -22.77 16.06
N MET A 38 19.18 -22.77 15.60
CA MET A 38 18.74 -23.29 14.31
C MET A 38 19.59 -22.73 13.17
N ALA A 39 19.87 -23.59 12.19
CA ALA A 39 20.71 -23.33 11.04
C ALA A 39 20.34 -22.04 10.30
N CYS A 40 21.26 -21.08 10.33
CA CYS A 40 21.40 -20.08 9.28
C CYS A 40 22.74 -20.36 8.59
N GLU A 41 22.70 -20.88 7.36
CA GLU A 41 23.86 -20.83 6.46
C GLU A 41 24.06 -19.37 6.04
N SER A 42 24.69 -18.57 6.90
CA SER A 42 25.21 -17.27 6.50
C SER A 42 26.48 -17.50 5.70
N GLY A 43 26.44 -17.27 4.39
CA GLY A 43 27.62 -17.28 3.54
C GLY A 43 28.68 -16.33 4.09
N LEU A 44 29.72 -16.89 4.71
CA LEU A 44 30.87 -16.13 5.21
C LEU A 44 31.74 -15.75 4.01
N GLU A 45 31.61 -14.52 3.54
CA GLU A 45 32.53 -13.96 2.55
C GLU A 45 33.86 -13.62 3.25
N GLN A 46 34.82 -14.55 3.17
CA GLN A 46 36.15 -14.36 3.77
C GLN A 46 37.02 -13.49 2.87
N LYS A 47 37.42 -12.31 3.37
CA LYS A 47 38.34 -11.41 2.67
C LYS A 47 39.70 -11.45 3.35
N GLN A 48 40.73 -11.90 2.63
CA GLN A 48 42.09 -11.93 3.16
C GLN A 48 42.72 -10.53 3.16
N LEU A 49 43.24 -10.12 4.31
CA LEU A 49 43.92 -8.83 4.48
C LEU A 49 45.44 -9.03 4.67
N PRO A 50 46.28 -8.07 4.21
CA PRO A 50 47.72 -8.06 4.46
C PRO A 50 48.07 -8.12 5.96
N LYS A 51 49.13 -8.85 6.30
CA LYS A 51 49.62 -9.03 7.70
C LYS A 51 50.02 -7.73 8.40
N ASP A 52 50.26 -6.67 7.63
CA ASP A 52 50.73 -5.37 8.12
C ASP A 52 49.58 -4.43 8.49
N ILE A 53 48.34 -4.84 8.21
CA ILE A 53 47.15 -4.18 8.76
C ILE A 53 47.01 -4.66 10.19
N ASP A 54 47.07 -3.74 11.16
CA ASP A 54 46.77 -4.07 12.55
C ASP A 54 45.26 -4.36 12.68
N ILE A 55 44.89 -5.64 12.54
CA ILE A 55 43.51 -6.13 12.60
C ILE A 55 42.88 -5.84 13.98
N ARG A 56 43.69 -5.59 15.02
CA ARG A 56 43.19 -5.28 16.37
C ARG A 56 42.44 -3.96 16.44
N GLU A 57 42.69 -3.02 15.52
CA GLU A 57 42.05 -1.71 15.50
C GLU A 57 40.77 -1.64 14.65
N SER A 58 40.46 -2.68 13.86
CA SER A 58 39.40 -2.69 12.85
C SER A 58 38.40 -3.84 12.98
N MET A 59 38.27 -4.42 14.18
CA MET A 59 37.29 -5.48 14.41
C MET A 59 35.88 -4.89 14.60
N PHE A 60 34.96 -5.33 13.76
CA PHE A 60 33.55 -5.00 13.83
C PHE A 60 32.73 -6.26 14.12
N ILE A 61 31.65 -6.11 14.88
CA ILE A 61 30.60 -7.12 15.01
C ILE A 61 29.35 -6.57 14.36
N GLU A 62 28.76 -7.36 13.47
CA GLU A 62 27.43 -7.13 12.92
C GLU A 62 26.43 -7.94 13.72
N PHE A 63 25.31 -7.32 14.09
CA PHE A 63 24.27 -7.95 14.89
C PHE A 63 22.93 -7.28 14.64
N GLU A 64 21.85 -7.99 14.92
CA GLU A 64 20.48 -7.52 14.75
C GLU A 64 19.86 -7.16 16.10
N MET A 65 19.07 -6.09 16.12
CA MET A 65 18.30 -5.70 17.30
C MET A 65 17.20 -6.72 17.60
N ARG A 66 17.23 -7.31 18.81
CA ARG A 66 16.25 -8.35 19.20
C ARG A 66 15.00 -7.85 19.90
N ASP A 67 15.02 -6.62 20.42
CA ASP A 67 13.92 -6.05 21.22
C ASP A 67 13.71 -4.55 20.95
N ASP A 68 12.73 -3.93 21.62
CA ASP A 68 12.36 -2.52 21.48
C ASP A 68 12.98 -1.60 22.55
N SER A 69 14.05 -2.03 23.23
CA SER A 69 14.70 -1.25 24.31
C SER A 69 15.28 0.09 23.87
N MET A 70 15.46 0.29 22.56
CA MET A 70 16.04 1.49 21.96
C MET A 70 15.06 2.25 21.04
N ILE A 71 13.76 1.96 21.14
CA ILE A 71 12.73 2.50 20.24
C ILE A 71 12.64 4.03 20.25
N ASP A 72 12.82 4.68 21.42
CA ASP A 72 12.77 6.14 21.53
C ASP A 72 13.99 6.81 20.87
N ALA A 73 15.05 6.05 20.58
CA ALA A 73 16.20 6.49 19.77
C ALA A 73 16.03 6.17 18.27
N GLY A 74 14.87 5.65 17.86
CA GLY A 74 14.57 5.30 16.47
C GLY A 74 15.19 3.98 16.00
N ILE A 75 15.80 3.20 16.91
CA ILE A 75 16.33 1.86 16.65
C ILE A 75 15.21 0.85 16.94
N MET A 76 14.79 0.15 15.90
CA MET A 76 13.68 -0.78 15.91
C MET A 76 14.17 -2.22 16.04
N GLN A 77 13.28 -3.13 16.44
CA GLN A 77 13.52 -4.56 16.31
C GLN A 77 13.84 -4.89 14.84
N PHE A 78 14.77 -5.82 14.63
CA PHE A 78 15.28 -6.23 13.32
C PHE A 78 16.17 -5.21 12.58
N ASP A 79 16.42 -4.02 13.16
CA ASP A 79 17.47 -3.15 12.62
C ASP A 79 18.84 -3.84 12.73
N SER A 80 19.60 -3.84 11.64
CA SER A 80 20.96 -4.37 11.57
C SER A 80 21.95 -3.30 12.02
N MET A 81 22.91 -3.67 12.87
CA MET A 81 23.87 -2.75 13.45
C MET A 81 25.29 -3.29 13.34
N LYS A 82 26.23 -2.35 13.22
CA LYS A 82 27.66 -2.64 13.23
C LYS A 82 28.34 -1.93 14.38
N ALA A 83 28.95 -2.67 15.29
CA ALA A 83 29.72 -2.13 16.41
C ALA A 83 31.22 -2.34 16.22
N ARG A 84 32.00 -1.28 16.44
CA ARG A 84 33.46 -1.34 16.48
C ARG A 84 33.91 -1.75 17.88
N LEU A 85 34.67 -2.84 17.94
CA LEU A 85 35.23 -3.36 19.19
C LEU A 85 36.40 -2.49 19.66
N ASN A 86 36.61 -2.47 20.98
CA ASN A 86 37.67 -1.70 21.64
C ASN A 86 37.71 -0.20 21.28
N ALA A 87 36.60 0.35 20.74
CA ALA A 87 36.50 1.76 20.43
C ALA A 87 36.33 2.58 21.72
N PRO A 88 36.98 3.75 21.85
CA PRO A 88 36.74 4.63 22.99
C PRO A 88 35.28 5.09 22.99
N VAL A 89 34.66 4.98 24.17
CA VAL A 89 33.26 5.34 24.40
C VAL A 89 33.20 6.62 25.24
N THR A 90 32.35 7.53 24.79
CA THR A 90 32.01 8.78 25.48
C THR A 90 30.52 8.79 25.78
N ASP A 91 30.10 9.66 26.69
CA ASP A 91 28.69 9.84 27.03
C ASP A 91 27.83 10.12 25.79
N GLY A 92 26.62 9.55 25.80
CA GLY A 92 25.64 9.68 24.71
C GLY A 92 25.88 8.75 23.52
N LYS A 93 26.91 7.90 23.53
CA LYS A 93 27.15 6.94 22.44
C LYS A 93 26.38 5.64 22.65
N VAL A 94 25.83 5.10 21.57
CA VAL A 94 25.21 3.78 21.56
C VAL A 94 26.32 2.71 21.61
N VAL A 95 26.17 1.77 22.54
CA VAL A 95 27.12 0.70 22.79
C VAL A 95 26.44 -0.66 22.81
N LEU A 96 27.21 -1.67 22.41
CA LEU A 96 26.91 -3.07 22.71
C LEU A 96 27.59 -3.41 24.03
N ALA A 97 26.82 -3.84 25.02
CA ALA A 97 27.30 -4.26 26.32
C ALA A 97 26.97 -5.74 26.57
N PHE A 98 27.76 -6.38 27.41
CA PHE A 98 27.50 -7.73 27.92
C PHE A 98 27.20 -7.61 29.41
N TYR A 99 26.10 -8.21 29.86
CA TYR A 99 25.63 -8.18 31.24
C TYR A 99 24.89 -9.48 31.56
N GLU A 100 25.19 -10.14 32.69
CA GLU A 100 24.50 -11.37 33.14
C GLU A 100 24.35 -12.44 32.02
N GLY A 101 25.42 -12.67 31.25
CA GLY A 101 25.42 -13.70 30.20
C GLY A 101 24.73 -13.30 28.88
N ARG A 102 24.21 -12.06 28.75
CA ARG A 102 23.48 -11.59 27.56
C ARG A 102 24.04 -10.28 27.02
N THR A 103 23.85 -10.07 25.72
CA THR A 103 24.17 -8.80 25.07
C THR A 103 23.00 -7.82 25.15
N TYR A 104 23.33 -6.55 25.37
CA TYR A 104 22.37 -5.45 25.46
C TYR A 104 22.87 -4.28 24.61
N VAL A 105 21.93 -3.55 24.02
CA VAL A 105 22.19 -2.31 23.31
C VAL A 105 21.66 -1.17 24.15
N GLY A 106 22.46 -0.13 24.34
CA GLY A 106 22.04 1.02 25.12
C GLY A 106 22.96 2.22 24.93
N VAL A 107 22.58 3.34 25.54
CA VAL A 107 23.38 4.56 25.55
C VAL A 107 24.31 4.55 26.75
N TYR A 108 25.60 4.66 26.49
CA TYR A 108 26.60 4.84 27.53
C TYR A 108 26.51 6.25 28.11
N CYS A 109 26.41 6.37 29.43
CA CYS A 109 26.48 7.64 30.15
C CYS A 109 27.22 7.47 31.48
N LYS A 110 27.97 8.49 31.89
CA LYS A 110 28.45 8.63 33.26
C LYS A 110 27.52 9.51 34.09
N ASP A 111 27.34 9.16 35.36
CA ASP A 111 26.67 10.04 36.31
C ASP A 111 27.63 11.09 36.90
N LYS A 112 27.11 11.94 37.78
CA LYS A 112 27.89 13.02 38.42
C LYS A 112 29.01 12.51 39.32
N ASP A 113 28.88 11.28 39.82
CA ASP A 113 29.84 10.63 40.69
C ASP A 113 30.87 9.82 39.87
N GLY A 114 30.75 9.83 38.53
CA GLY A 114 31.64 9.16 37.60
C GLY A 114 31.28 7.71 37.32
N ASN A 115 30.19 7.20 37.88
CA ASN A 115 29.79 5.81 37.63
C ASN A 115 29.20 5.66 36.24
N ALA A 116 29.51 4.54 35.59
CA ALA A 116 29.12 4.28 34.22
C ALA A 116 27.81 3.48 34.14
N TRP A 117 26.97 3.85 33.19
CA TRP A 117 25.65 3.28 32.97
C TRP A 117 25.43 2.97 31.49
N VAL A 118 24.64 1.93 31.23
CA VAL A 118 24.04 1.66 29.92
C VAL A 118 22.53 1.85 30.05
N LEU A 119 22.03 2.86 29.34
CA LEU A 119 20.66 3.33 29.45
C LEU A 119 19.85 2.87 28.23
N PRO A 120 18.73 2.16 28.42
CA PRO A 120 17.80 1.92 27.33
C PRO A 120 17.10 3.23 26.94
N MET A 121 16.73 3.35 25.67
CA MET A 121 15.86 4.40 25.15
C MET A 121 14.44 3.86 25.01
N ASN A 122 13.94 3.32 26.13
CA ASN A 122 12.58 2.87 26.34
C ASN A 122 12.34 2.75 27.85
N LYS A 123 11.36 3.50 28.38
CA LYS A 123 11.08 3.58 29.82
C LYS A 123 10.69 2.23 30.46
N ARG A 124 10.28 1.24 29.67
CA ARG A 124 9.89 -0.10 30.15
C ARG A 124 11.11 -0.94 30.56
N TYR A 125 12.30 -0.57 30.11
CA TYR A 125 13.52 -1.33 30.30
C TYR A 125 14.35 -0.80 31.47
N ARG A 126 15.06 -1.72 32.15
CA ARG A 126 15.91 -1.41 33.28
C ARG A 126 17.25 -0.83 32.82
N LYS A 127 17.73 0.19 33.53
CA LYS A 127 19.08 0.75 33.36
C LYS A 127 20.13 -0.22 33.90
N ILE A 128 21.22 -0.41 33.17
CA ILE A 128 22.31 -1.32 33.55
C ILE A 128 23.44 -0.50 34.15
N TYR A 129 23.86 -0.90 35.35
CA TYR A 129 25.01 -0.31 36.04
C TYR A 129 26.28 -1.06 35.63
N LEU A 130 27.31 -0.36 35.17
CA LEU A 130 28.60 -0.95 34.84
C LEU A 130 29.51 -0.87 36.07
N ASN A 131 29.66 -1.98 36.78
CA ASN A 131 30.61 -2.14 37.87
C ASN A 131 31.45 -3.39 37.68
N ASP A 132 32.68 -3.37 38.20
CA ASP A 132 33.63 -4.47 38.02
C ASP A 132 33.17 -5.78 38.70
N ASP A 133 32.30 -5.71 39.72
CA ASP A 133 31.81 -6.89 40.47
C ASP A 133 30.73 -7.68 39.74
N LYS A 134 30.00 -7.06 38.81
CA LYS A 134 29.04 -7.76 37.95
C LYS A 134 29.73 -7.92 36.61
N GLU A 135 29.51 -9.01 35.90
CA GLU A 135 30.11 -9.25 34.58
C GLU A 135 29.53 -8.32 33.49
N ALA A 136 29.60 -7.02 33.73
CA ALA A 136 29.00 -5.92 33.02
C ALA A 136 30.12 -5.18 32.28
N LYS A 137 30.27 -5.43 30.98
CA LYS A 137 31.34 -4.81 30.18
C LYS A 137 30.83 -4.28 28.86
N ILE A 138 31.47 -3.22 28.37
CA ILE A 138 31.24 -2.74 27.02
C ILE A 138 32.00 -3.64 26.05
N VAL A 139 31.29 -4.16 25.06
CA VAL A 139 31.85 -4.98 23.98
C VAL A 139 32.35 -4.06 22.86
N GLY A 140 31.54 -3.07 22.47
CA GLY A 140 31.91 -2.14 21.40
C GLY A 140 30.97 -0.95 21.26
N ARG A 141 31.37 -0.01 20.41
CA ARG A 141 30.59 1.19 20.07
C ARG A 141 29.87 0.99 18.74
N VAL A 142 28.56 1.19 18.72
CA VAL A 142 27.77 1.13 17.48
C VAL A 142 28.17 2.30 16.57
N GLN A 143 28.47 2.01 15.30
CA GLN A 143 28.88 3.00 14.31
C GLN A 143 27.91 3.13 13.15
N GLU A 144 27.24 2.05 12.77
CA GLU A 144 26.32 2.00 11.63
C GLU A 144 25.02 1.34 12.05
N LEU A 145 23.92 1.86 11.51
CA LEU A 145 22.56 1.35 11.63
C LEU A 145 22.03 1.19 10.20
N GLU A 146 21.73 -0.05 9.82
CA GLU A 146 21.14 -0.41 8.54
C GLU A 146 19.73 -0.95 8.81
N ARG A 147 18.72 -0.26 8.27
CA ARG A 147 17.37 -0.79 8.23
C ARG A 147 17.18 -1.51 6.91
N ARG A 148 17.14 -2.84 6.96
CA ARG A 148 16.85 -3.65 5.77
C ARG A 148 15.36 -3.56 5.44
N GLU A 149 15.10 -3.34 4.15
CA GLU A 149 13.83 -3.32 3.41
C GLU A 149 12.58 -2.84 4.19
N VAL A 150 12.15 -1.60 3.90
CA VAL A 150 10.84 -1.09 4.36
C VAL A 150 9.77 -1.69 3.44
N GLU A 151 9.43 -2.96 3.66
CA GLU A 151 8.29 -3.58 2.99
C GLU A 151 6.99 -3.16 3.67
N VAL A 152 6.06 -2.60 2.89
CA VAL A 152 4.68 -2.43 3.32
C VAL A 152 3.91 -3.65 2.86
N ASP A 153 3.20 -4.31 3.77
CA ASP A 153 2.36 -5.47 3.44
C ASP A 153 1.40 -5.12 2.30
N ALA A 154 1.44 -5.91 1.23
CA ALA A 154 0.59 -5.75 0.06
C ALA A 154 -0.91 -5.69 0.40
N HIS A 155 -1.36 -6.32 1.48
CA HIS A 155 -2.74 -6.28 1.95
C HIS A 155 -3.13 -4.89 2.46
N VAL A 156 -2.19 -4.16 3.08
CA VAL A 156 -2.40 -2.77 3.48
C VAL A 156 -2.55 -1.90 2.23
N CYS A 157 -1.66 -2.09 1.25
CA CYS A 157 -1.75 -1.37 -0.03
C CYS A 157 -3.08 -1.62 -0.74
N ASN A 158 -3.51 -2.89 -0.86
CA ASN A 158 -4.77 -3.25 -1.50
C ASN A 158 -5.98 -2.65 -0.78
N ARG A 159 -5.99 -2.67 0.55
CA ARG A 159 -7.07 -2.05 1.33
C ARG A 159 -7.16 -0.54 1.10
N LEU A 160 -6.01 0.16 1.08
CA LEU A 160 -5.97 1.59 0.82
C LEU A 160 -6.43 1.93 -0.60
N ILE A 161 -6.08 1.08 -1.57
CA ILE A 161 -6.58 1.20 -2.95
C ILE A 161 -8.11 1.00 -2.98
N ASP A 162 -8.64 -0.03 -2.30
CA ASP A 162 -10.08 -0.28 -2.22
C ASP A 162 -10.85 0.89 -1.58
N GLU A 163 -10.29 1.49 -0.53
CA GLU A 163 -10.84 2.68 0.11
C GLU A 163 -10.87 3.87 -0.86
N ALA A 164 -9.76 4.16 -1.54
CA ALA A 164 -9.68 5.22 -2.52
C ALA A 164 -10.66 5.00 -3.70
N MET A 165 -10.80 3.76 -4.17
CA MET A 165 -11.78 3.41 -5.21
C MET A 165 -13.22 3.66 -4.75
N LYS A 166 -13.56 3.36 -3.48
CA LYS A 166 -14.88 3.67 -2.92
C LYS A 166 -15.13 5.18 -2.85
N GLU A 167 -14.11 5.97 -2.55
CA GLU A 167 -14.24 7.43 -2.52
C GLU A 167 -14.50 8.02 -3.90
N LEU A 168 -13.84 7.51 -4.94
CA LEU A 168 -14.11 7.87 -6.34
C LEU A 168 -15.50 7.43 -6.79
N GLN A 169 -16.04 6.34 -6.23
CA GLN A 169 -17.38 5.84 -6.53
C GLN A 169 -18.49 6.51 -5.71
N LYS A 170 -18.19 7.45 -4.81
CA LYS A 170 -19.23 8.20 -4.11
C LYS A 170 -20.09 8.93 -5.16
N PRO A 171 -21.41 8.72 -5.18
CA PRO A 171 -22.27 9.30 -6.20
C PRO A 171 -22.16 10.83 -6.15
N LYS A 172 -21.95 11.44 -7.32
CA LYS A 172 -21.95 12.90 -7.48
C LYS A 172 -23.28 13.41 -6.91
N VAL A 173 -23.24 14.27 -5.90
CA VAL A 173 -24.45 14.86 -5.33
C VAL A 173 -25.12 15.72 -6.40
N ILE A 174 -26.26 15.26 -6.91
CA ILE A 174 -27.01 15.97 -7.94
C ILE A 174 -27.98 16.92 -7.25
N GLU A 175 -27.82 18.22 -7.49
CA GLU A 175 -28.70 19.24 -6.92
C GLU A 175 -30.14 19.08 -7.43
N GLN A 176 -31.13 19.31 -6.57
CA GLN A 176 -32.55 19.16 -6.94
C GLN A 176 -32.97 20.06 -8.11
N ILE A 177 -32.36 21.24 -8.24
CA ILE A 177 -32.60 22.15 -9.37
C ILE A 177 -32.17 21.50 -10.70
N HIS A 178 -31.06 20.76 -10.69
CA HIS A 178 -30.57 20.05 -11.87
C HIS A 178 -31.46 18.86 -12.23
N VAL A 179 -31.99 18.16 -11.22
CA VAL A 179 -32.96 17.08 -11.41
C VAL A 179 -34.25 17.60 -12.07
N SER A 180 -34.81 18.70 -11.56
CA SER A 180 -35.98 19.35 -12.16
C SER A 180 -35.71 19.75 -13.61
N TRP A 181 -34.55 20.37 -13.87
CA TRP A 181 -34.15 20.71 -15.24
C TRP A 181 -34.07 19.47 -16.15
N ALA A 182 -33.46 18.37 -15.72
CA ALA A 182 -33.34 17.16 -16.51
C ALA A 182 -34.72 16.54 -16.84
N ILE A 183 -35.66 16.57 -15.89
CA ILE A 183 -37.05 16.14 -16.10
C ILE A 183 -37.73 17.00 -17.17
N GLN A 184 -37.55 18.33 -17.12
CA GLN A 184 -38.10 19.24 -18.14
C GLN A 184 -37.55 18.97 -19.54
N GLN A 185 -36.27 18.58 -19.66
CA GLN A 185 -35.67 18.25 -20.96
C GLN A 185 -36.20 16.93 -21.52
N ILE A 186 -36.24 15.88 -20.68
CA ILE A 186 -36.57 14.53 -21.13
C ILE A 186 -38.06 14.36 -21.43
N GLN A 187 -38.95 15.15 -20.84
CA GLN A 187 -40.41 15.01 -21.02
C GLN A 187 -40.82 14.99 -22.50
N SER A 188 -40.14 15.76 -23.35
CA SER A 188 -40.49 15.90 -24.77
C SER A 188 -40.30 14.60 -25.55
N ALA A 189 -39.43 13.71 -25.06
CA ALA A 189 -39.21 12.38 -25.61
C ALA A 189 -40.25 11.36 -25.10
N ILE A 190 -41.08 11.70 -24.12
CA ILE A 190 -41.98 10.76 -23.45
C ILE A 190 -43.36 10.77 -24.09
N THR A 191 -43.65 9.73 -24.87
CA THR A 191 -44.92 9.61 -25.59
C THR A 191 -45.93 8.67 -24.93
N THR A 192 -45.50 7.88 -23.95
CA THR A 192 -46.35 6.94 -23.21
C THR A 192 -46.07 7.00 -21.72
N ASN A 193 -47.08 6.72 -20.89
CA ASN A 193 -46.95 6.74 -19.44
C ASN A 193 -45.88 5.75 -18.93
N ARG A 194 -45.71 4.62 -19.62
CA ARG A 194 -44.76 3.57 -19.26
C ARG A 194 -43.30 3.98 -19.44
N TRP A 195 -42.99 4.87 -20.38
CA TRP A 195 -41.61 5.33 -20.62
C TRP A 195 -41.01 6.10 -19.44
N TRP A 196 -41.85 6.67 -18.57
CA TRP A 196 -41.39 7.25 -17.31
C TRP A 196 -40.68 6.25 -16.40
N PHE A 197 -40.91 4.94 -16.59
CA PHE A 197 -40.17 3.91 -15.88
C PHE A 197 -38.65 3.99 -16.13
N SER A 198 -38.25 4.30 -17.36
CA SER A 198 -36.82 4.49 -17.69
C SER A 198 -36.20 5.67 -16.96
N VAL A 199 -36.96 6.76 -16.80
CA VAL A 199 -36.53 7.95 -16.05
C VAL A 199 -36.42 7.61 -14.56
N TYR A 200 -37.42 6.93 -14.00
CA TYR A 200 -37.39 6.44 -12.62
C TYR A 200 -36.14 5.58 -12.36
N LYS A 201 -35.86 4.58 -13.21
CA LYS A 201 -34.70 3.69 -13.04
C LYS A 201 -33.37 4.43 -13.15
N ALA A 202 -33.27 5.43 -14.01
CA ALA A 202 -32.08 6.29 -14.10
C ALA A 202 -31.86 7.07 -12.79
N MET A 203 -32.94 7.65 -12.23
CA MET A 203 -32.87 8.40 -10.97
C MET A 203 -32.53 7.51 -9.77
N VAL A 204 -33.06 6.28 -9.71
CA VAL A 204 -32.71 5.30 -8.67
C VAL A 204 -31.26 4.83 -8.83
N GLN A 205 -30.78 4.62 -10.06
CA GLN A 205 -29.41 4.19 -10.32
C GLN A 205 -28.37 5.24 -9.89
N LEU A 206 -28.70 6.52 -10.01
CA LEU A 206 -27.86 7.64 -9.57
C LEU A 206 -28.17 8.10 -8.13
N GLU A 207 -28.95 7.33 -7.38
CA GLU A 207 -29.34 7.61 -5.99
C GLU A 207 -30.03 8.98 -5.78
N VAL A 208 -30.62 9.54 -6.85
CA VAL A 208 -31.40 10.78 -6.82
C VAL A 208 -32.81 10.55 -6.25
N HIS A 209 -33.32 9.34 -6.43
CA HIS A 209 -34.65 8.93 -5.97
C HIS A 209 -34.58 7.60 -5.24
N THR A 210 -35.46 7.41 -4.26
CA THR A 210 -35.49 6.20 -3.44
C THR A 210 -36.04 5.01 -4.24
N LYS A 211 -35.39 3.87 -4.13
CA LYS A 211 -35.87 2.61 -4.73
C LYS A 211 -37.22 2.23 -4.14
N ASP A 212 -38.12 1.74 -5.00
CA ASP A 212 -39.49 1.28 -4.72
C ASP A 212 -40.48 2.40 -4.33
N ASP A 213 -40.06 3.67 -4.32
CA ASP A 213 -40.92 4.84 -4.11
C ASP A 213 -41.54 5.34 -5.44
N TYR A 214 -42.45 4.55 -6.02
CA TYR A 214 -43.13 4.92 -7.27
C TYR A 214 -44.13 6.07 -7.08
N GLU A 215 -44.74 6.19 -5.91
CA GLU A 215 -45.71 7.24 -5.60
C GLU A 215 -45.02 8.60 -5.48
N GLY A 216 -43.91 8.68 -4.73
CA GLY A 216 -43.11 9.89 -4.64
C GLY A 216 -42.49 10.30 -5.98
N PHE A 217 -42.11 9.32 -6.82
CA PHE A 217 -41.68 9.60 -8.19
C PHE A 217 -42.83 10.21 -9.02
N SER A 218 -44.00 9.58 -9.03
CA SER A 218 -45.15 10.09 -9.79
C SER A 218 -45.56 11.49 -9.36
N GLU A 219 -45.57 11.77 -8.05
CA GLU A 219 -45.91 13.08 -7.53
C GLU A 219 -44.88 14.15 -7.91
N ARG A 220 -43.59 13.80 -7.86
CA ARG A 220 -42.53 14.65 -8.40
C ARG A 220 -42.79 15.00 -9.86
N ILE A 221 -43.05 14.01 -10.72
CA ILE A 221 -43.30 14.27 -12.15
C ILE A 221 -44.54 15.14 -12.36
N ARG A 222 -45.63 14.93 -11.62
CA ARG A 222 -46.83 15.80 -11.70
C ARG A 222 -46.54 17.25 -11.32
N ARG A 223 -45.68 17.48 -10.32
CA ARG A 223 -45.28 18.83 -9.91
C ARG A 223 -44.40 19.50 -10.95
N GLU A 224 -43.44 18.77 -11.54
CA GLU A 224 -42.52 19.34 -12.51
C GLU A 224 -43.20 19.56 -13.87
N VAL A 225 -43.97 18.59 -14.37
CA VAL A 225 -44.57 18.61 -15.71
C VAL A 225 -46.08 18.36 -15.68
N PRO A 226 -46.88 19.24 -15.06
CA PRO A 226 -48.31 19.02 -14.83
C PRO A 226 -49.13 18.88 -16.12
N ASP A 227 -48.73 19.59 -17.18
CA ASP A 227 -49.45 19.63 -18.45
C ASP A 227 -49.09 18.46 -19.40
N HIS A 228 -48.24 17.53 -18.96
CA HIS A 228 -47.82 16.41 -19.80
C HIS A 228 -48.97 15.43 -20.04
N LYS A 229 -49.27 15.14 -21.31
CA LYS A 229 -50.40 14.27 -21.71
C LYS A 229 -50.37 12.86 -21.10
N HIS A 230 -49.18 12.33 -20.86
CA HIS A 230 -48.96 10.96 -20.39
C HIS A 230 -48.21 10.97 -19.05
N LEU A 231 -48.90 11.30 -17.96
CA LEU A 231 -48.32 11.27 -16.60
C LEU A 231 -48.09 9.83 -16.11
N PRO A 232 -47.07 9.60 -15.25
CA PRO A 232 -46.78 8.27 -14.72
C PRO A 232 -47.82 7.78 -13.73
N ASP A 233 -48.19 6.51 -13.86
CA ASP A 233 -49.06 5.79 -12.93
C ASP A 233 -48.23 4.84 -12.05
N PRO A 234 -48.27 4.96 -10.70
CA PRO A 234 -47.42 4.15 -9.81
C PRO A 234 -47.63 2.63 -9.96
N ILE A 235 -48.86 2.19 -10.24
CA ILE A 235 -49.19 0.77 -10.36
C ILE A 235 -48.59 0.22 -11.66
N GLU A 236 -48.71 0.96 -12.76
CA GLU A 236 -48.09 0.58 -14.03
C GLU A 236 -46.56 0.58 -13.96
N LEU A 237 -45.95 1.53 -13.24
CA LEU A 237 -44.50 1.55 -13.05
C LEU A 237 -43.99 0.35 -12.25
N SER A 238 -44.66 -0.02 -11.15
CA SER A 238 -44.25 -1.17 -10.33
C SER A 238 -44.32 -2.49 -11.11
N ARG A 239 -45.30 -2.65 -12.02
CA ARG A 239 -45.42 -3.83 -12.90
C ARG A 239 -44.28 -4.00 -13.90
N LEU A 240 -43.58 -2.91 -14.23
CA LEU A 240 -42.47 -2.92 -15.19
C LEU A 240 -41.14 -3.35 -14.55
N ASP A 241 -41.02 -3.33 -13.23
CA ASP A 241 -39.77 -3.62 -12.51
C ASP A 241 -39.50 -5.13 -12.38
N ILE A 242 -39.46 -5.82 -13.52
CA ILE A 242 -39.27 -7.27 -13.61
C ILE A 242 -38.20 -7.61 -14.65
N LEU A 243 -37.60 -8.79 -14.54
CA LEU A 243 -36.66 -9.35 -15.52
C LEU A 243 -35.53 -8.35 -15.86
N SER A 244 -35.34 -8.02 -17.14
CA SER A 244 -34.27 -7.14 -17.61
C SER A 244 -34.38 -5.72 -17.06
N PHE A 245 -35.60 -5.24 -16.81
CA PHE A 245 -35.85 -3.90 -16.26
C PHE A 245 -35.51 -3.78 -14.77
N SER A 246 -35.35 -4.91 -14.04
CA SER A 246 -34.86 -4.90 -12.67
C SER A 246 -33.37 -4.55 -12.55
N LYS A 247 -32.59 -4.83 -13.61
CA LYS A 247 -31.14 -4.59 -13.69
C LYS A 247 -30.83 -3.10 -13.91
N PRO A 248 -29.55 -2.66 -13.74
CA PRO A 248 -29.09 -1.36 -14.21
C PRO A 248 -29.30 -1.16 -15.71
N ILE A 249 -29.56 0.07 -16.16
CA ILE A 249 -29.99 0.37 -17.55
C ILE A 249 -28.96 -0.11 -18.59
N ALA A 250 -27.66 -0.04 -18.28
CA ALA A 250 -26.61 -0.54 -19.17
C ALA A 250 -26.76 -2.04 -19.50
N LYS A 251 -27.27 -2.83 -18.54
CA LYS A 251 -27.46 -4.28 -18.62
C LYS A 251 -28.85 -4.68 -19.14
N TRP A 252 -29.66 -3.72 -19.57
CA TRP A 252 -30.95 -4.01 -20.20
C TRP A 252 -30.73 -4.70 -21.54
N ASP A 253 -31.26 -5.92 -21.65
CA ASP A 253 -31.22 -6.83 -22.78
C ASP A 253 -32.63 -7.23 -23.23
N ALA A 254 -32.91 -7.10 -24.53
CA ALA A 254 -34.23 -7.40 -25.10
C ALA A 254 -34.29 -8.83 -25.66
N PRO A 255 -35.43 -9.54 -25.51
CA PRO A 255 -35.76 -10.66 -26.39
C PRO A 255 -35.86 -10.17 -27.85
N ILE A 256 -35.40 -10.98 -28.81
CA ILE A 256 -35.29 -10.62 -30.25
C ILE A 256 -36.61 -10.06 -30.81
N THR A 257 -37.76 -10.55 -30.35
CA THR A 257 -39.10 -10.17 -30.82
C THR A 257 -39.59 -8.79 -30.36
N GLN A 258 -39.02 -8.22 -29.29
CA GLN A 258 -39.43 -6.91 -28.74
C GLN A 258 -38.31 -5.87 -28.78
N HIS A 259 -37.27 -6.15 -29.56
CA HIS A 259 -36.02 -5.39 -29.59
C HIS A 259 -36.23 -3.87 -29.78
N LYS A 260 -37.09 -3.47 -30.72
CA LYS A 260 -37.34 -2.04 -31.02
C LYS A 260 -37.92 -1.27 -29.83
N ARG A 261 -39.02 -1.77 -29.24
CA ARG A 261 -39.65 -1.13 -28.07
C ARG A 261 -38.69 -1.08 -26.89
N PHE A 262 -37.93 -2.15 -26.67
CA PHE A 262 -37.00 -2.25 -25.56
C PHE A 262 -35.82 -1.28 -25.69
N MET A 263 -35.34 -1.04 -26.92
CA MET A 263 -34.29 -0.05 -27.19
C MET A 263 -34.76 1.37 -26.89
N GLU A 264 -36.02 1.71 -27.14
CA GLU A 264 -36.59 3.03 -26.78
C GLU A 264 -36.55 3.27 -25.27
N TYR A 265 -36.91 2.26 -24.44
CA TYR A 265 -36.76 2.37 -22.98
C TYR A 265 -35.30 2.60 -22.58
N LYS A 266 -34.37 1.88 -23.20
CA LYS A 266 -32.94 1.99 -22.89
C LYS A 266 -32.38 3.35 -23.29
N GLU A 267 -32.75 3.86 -24.46
CA GLU A 267 -32.34 5.19 -24.95
C GLU A 267 -32.83 6.31 -24.03
N ILE A 268 -34.09 6.25 -23.57
CA ILE A 268 -34.64 7.24 -22.63
C ILE A 268 -33.91 7.17 -21.29
N GLY A 269 -33.64 5.97 -20.77
CA GLY A 269 -32.93 5.77 -19.51
C GLY A 269 -31.49 6.30 -19.57
N LEU A 270 -30.76 5.97 -20.64
CA LEU A 270 -29.41 6.48 -20.86
C LEU A 270 -29.39 7.99 -21.10
N GLY A 271 -30.37 8.52 -21.82
CA GLY A 271 -30.54 9.96 -22.01
C GLY A 271 -30.75 10.70 -20.69
N MET A 272 -31.56 10.15 -19.79
CA MET A 272 -31.76 10.71 -18.45
C MET A 272 -30.49 10.65 -17.61
N ILE A 273 -29.74 9.53 -17.62
CA ILE A 273 -28.43 9.43 -16.94
C ILE A 273 -27.49 10.51 -17.46
N ALA A 274 -27.36 10.65 -18.78
CA ALA A 274 -26.50 11.64 -19.39
C ALA A 274 -26.89 13.08 -19.01
N LEU A 275 -28.19 13.40 -18.97
CA LEU A 275 -28.66 14.71 -18.51
C LEU A 275 -28.30 14.97 -17.04
N LEU A 276 -28.54 13.99 -16.17
CA LEU A 276 -28.25 14.08 -14.74
C LEU A 276 -26.74 14.22 -14.46
N GLU A 277 -25.89 13.53 -15.22
CA GLU A 277 -24.43 13.60 -15.10
C GLU A 277 -23.82 14.83 -15.78
N SER A 278 -24.50 15.42 -16.77
CA SER A 278 -24.00 16.57 -17.54
C SER A 278 -23.87 17.85 -16.71
N GLU A 279 -22.85 18.64 -17.05
CA GLU A 279 -22.74 20.04 -16.65
C GLU A 279 -23.51 20.91 -17.65
N LYS A 280 -24.19 21.97 -17.16
CA LYS A 280 -25.21 22.76 -17.90
C LYS A 280 -24.79 23.24 -19.30
N ASP A 281 -23.50 23.30 -19.62
CA ASP A 281 -22.95 23.89 -20.84
C ASP A 281 -22.75 22.90 -22.02
N GLY A 282 -22.87 21.57 -21.82
CA GLY A 282 -22.60 20.55 -22.85
C GLY A 282 -23.82 19.92 -23.54
N VAL A 283 -25.02 20.39 -23.22
CA VAL A 283 -26.26 19.59 -23.33
C VAL A 283 -26.88 19.58 -24.75
N GLY A 284 -26.64 20.62 -25.54
CA GLY A 284 -27.25 20.78 -26.87
C GLY A 284 -26.95 19.61 -27.82
N GLU A 285 -25.77 19.01 -27.71
CA GLU A 285 -25.34 17.89 -28.55
C GLU A 285 -25.97 16.55 -28.14
N ILE A 286 -26.27 16.38 -26.85
CA ILE A 286 -26.93 15.18 -26.30
C ILE A 286 -28.40 15.14 -26.75
N LEU A 287 -29.11 16.27 -26.62
CA LEU A 287 -30.52 16.39 -27.03
C LEU A 287 -30.68 16.22 -28.55
N ARG A 288 -29.74 16.74 -29.34
CA ARG A 288 -29.71 16.57 -30.80
C ARG A 288 -29.60 15.09 -31.18
N LYS A 289 -28.68 14.35 -30.55
CA LYS A 289 -28.48 12.90 -30.79
C LYS A 289 -29.70 12.08 -30.38
N LEU A 290 -30.32 12.37 -29.24
CA LEU A 290 -31.55 11.68 -28.79
C LEU A 290 -32.71 11.91 -29.77
N SER A 291 -32.96 13.16 -30.18
CA SER A 291 -34.00 13.49 -31.17
C SER A 291 -33.74 12.81 -32.53
N GLU A 292 -32.50 12.78 -33.02
CA GLU A 292 -32.16 12.13 -34.30
C GLU A 292 -32.34 10.61 -34.26
N THR A 293 -32.05 9.99 -33.12
CA THR A 293 -32.15 8.53 -32.94
C THR A 293 -33.61 8.09 -32.84
N LEU A 294 -34.42 8.81 -32.06
CA LEU A 294 -35.85 8.53 -31.92
C LEU A 294 -36.63 8.78 -33.23
N LYS A 295 -36.23 9.78 -34.04
CA LYS A 295 -36.85 10.05 -35.35
C LYS A 295 -36.49 9.04 -36.44
N LYS A 296 -35.31 8.43 -36.40
CA LYS A 296 -34.90 7.38 -37.36
C LYS A 296 -35.62 6.05 -37.14
N ASN A 297 -36.21 5.86 -35.97
CA ASN A 297 -36.88 4.63 -35.56
C ASN A 297 -38.41 4.71 -35.66
N ILE A 298 -39.01 5.77 -36.23
CA ILE A 298 -40.43 5.80 -36.62
C ILE A 298 -40.55 5.42 -38.09
#